data_AF-A0A3N5Q6C0-F1
#
_entry.id   AF-A0A3N5Q6C0-F1
#
_cell.length_a   1.000
_cell.length_b   1.000
_cell.length_c   1.000
_cell.angle_alpha   90.00
_cell.angle_beta   90.00
_cell.angle_gamma   90.00
#
_symmetry.space_group_name_H-M   'P 1'
#
loop_
_entity.id
_entity.type
_entity.pdbx_description
1 polymer ?
#
loop_
_entity_poly.entity_id
_entity_poly.type
_entity_poly.pdbx_seq_one_letter_code
_entity_poly.pdbx_strand_id
1 'polypeptide(L)' 'MNQIGEVDRIVTDHKFRDSKSGFEQARFTLECKEYREFDGVMIPTEVDFVWNLDKGDFEYGQFRITDVEYHYE' A
#
# COMPACT_ATOMS: atom_id res chain seq x y z
N MET A 1 -4.77 -10.93 5.53
CA MET A 1 -5.70 -11.35 4.46
C MET A 1 -7.11 -11.22 4.98
N ASN A 2 -8.06 -10.80 4.13
CA ASN A 2 -9.48 -10.78 4.47
C ASN A 2 -10.10 -12.20 4.42
N GLN A 3 -11.42 -12.32 4.65
CA GLN A 3 -12.12 -13.60 4.73
C GLN A 3 -12.15 -14.40 3.42
N ILE A 4 -11.93 -13.74 2.28
CA ILE A 4 -11.92 -14.38 0.94
C ILE A 4 -10.50 -14.59 0.39
N GLY A 5 -9.47 -14.32 1.20
CA GLY A 5 -8.08 -14.60 0.88
C GLY A 5 -7.33 -13.46 0.18
N GLU A 6 -7.92 -12.28 0.02
CA GLU A 6 -7.23 -11.12 -0.53
C GLU A 6 -6.28 -10.50 0.51
N VAL A 7 -5.20 -9.88 0.05
CA VAL A 7 -4.31 -9.12 0.93
C VAL A 7 -5.02 -7.82 1.31
N ASP A 8 -5.45 -7.70 2.56
CA ASP A 8 -6.11 -6.50 3.10
C ASP A 8 -5.09 -5.41 3.50
N ARG A 9 -3.90 -5.83 3.95
CA ARG A 9 -2.81 -4.92 4.30
C ARG A 9 -1.45 -5.57 4.18
N ILE A 10 -0.43 -4.76 3.90
CA ILE A 10 0.98 -5.11 4.01
C ILE A 10 1.62 -4.24 5.08
N VAL A 11 2.27 -4.85 6.07
CA VAL A 11 2.89 -4.16 7.20
C VAL A 11 4.39 -4.46 7.22
N THR A 12 5.21 -3.44 7.44
CA THR A 12 6.64 -3.57 7.67
C THR A 12 7.13 -2.55 8.69
N ASP A 13 8.10 -2.93 9.52
CA ASP A 13 8.75 -2.03 10.48
C ASP A 13 10.01 -1.34 9.89
N HIS A 14 10.34 -1.62 8.62
CA HIS A 14 11.64 -1.28 8.03
C HIS A 14 11.56 -0.35 6.81
N LYS A 15 10.43 0.31 6.56
CA LYS A 15 10.32 1.22 5.42
C LYS A 15 11.06 2.52 5.72
N PHE A 16 11.96 2.93 4.83
CA PHE A 16 12.67 4.20 4.96
C PHE A 16 11.77 5.38 4.59
N ARG A 17 11.86 6.45 5.39
CA ARG A 17 11.26 7.76 5.12
C ARG A 17 12.29 8.87 5.26
N ASP A 18 12.05 9.96 4.55
CA ASP A 18 12.77 11.21 4.77
C ASP A 18 12.44 11.79 6.15
N SER A 19 13.49 12.26 6.82
CA SER A 19 13.43 13.04 8.05
C SER A 19 14.34 14.26 7.93
N LYS A 20 14.25 15.20 8.88
CA LYS A 20 15.07 16.43 8.85
C LYS A 20 16.58 16.14 8.91
N SER A 21 16.98 14.96 9.36
CA SER A 21 18.38 14.55 9.56
C SER A 21 18.85 13.45 8.60
N GLY A 22 18.05 13.10 7.57
CA GLY A 22 18.39 12.06 6.60
C GLY A 22 17.25 11.07 6.41
N PHE A 23 17.56 9.78 6.44
CA PHE A 23 16.58 8.70 6.29
C PHE A 23 16.47 7.89 7.58
N GLU A 24 15.26 7.55 7.97
CA GLU A 24 14.97 6.67 9.11
C GLU A 24 14.01 5.56 8.71
N GLN A 25 14.14 4.39 9.33
CA GLN A 25 13.15 3.33 9.20
C GLN A 25 11.96 3.62 10.12
N ALA A 26 10.76 3.42 9.60
CA ALA A 26 9.53 3.52 10.39
C ALA A 26 8.56 2.42 9.99
N ARG A 27 7.64 2.12 10.91
CA ARG A 27 6.53 1.23 10.64
C ARG A 27 5.61 1.85 9.60
N PHE A 28 5.26 1.05 8.61
CA PHE A 28 4.43 1.43 7.49
C PHE A 28 3.39 0.36 7.22
N THR A 29 2.17 0.82 6.94
CA THR A 29 1.07 -0.02 6.47
C THR A 29 0.62 0.46 5.09
N LEU A 30 0.57 -0.47 4.14
CA LEU A 30 -0.16 -0.33 2.89
C LEU A 30 -1.53 -0.97 3.11
N GLU A 31 -2.59 -0.19 3.09
CA GLU A 31 -3.97 -0.70 3.11
C GLU A 31 -4.40 -0.99 1.66
N CYS A 32 -4.92 -2.19 1.39
CA CYS A 32 -5.29 -2.67 0.06
C CYS A 32 -6.80 -2.88 -0.02
N LYS A 33 -7.46 -2.24 -0.98
CA LYS A 33 -8.92 -2.16 -1.08
C LYS A 33 -9.39 -2.27 -2.53
N GLU A 34 -10.70 -2.45 -2.70
CA GLU A 34 -11.39 -2.43 -3.99
C GLU A 34 -10.70 -3.34 -5.03
N TYR A 35 -10.55 -4.61 -4.67
CA TYR A 35 -9.97 -5.60 -5.57
C TYR A 35 -10.84 -5.76 -6.83
N ARG A 36 -10.18 -5.74 -8.00
CA ARG A 36 -10.80 -5.98 -9.30
C ARG A 36 -9.94 -6.89 -10.15
N GLU A 37 -10.58 -7.64 -11.03
CA GLU A 37 -9.90 -8.51 -12.00
C GLU A 37 -9.52 -7.71 -13.24
N PHE A 38 -8.25 -7.80 -13.65
CA PHE A 38 -7.73 -7.31 -14.92
C PHE A 38 -7.01 -8.48 -15.60
N ASP A 39 -7.48 -8.90 -16.77
CA ASP A 39 -6.91 -10.03 -17.53
C ASP A 39 -6.62 -11.29 -16.68
N GLY A 40 -7.54 -11.65 -15.79
CA GLY A 40 -7.40 -12.82 -14.91
C GLY A 40 -6.55 -12.60 -13.65
N VAL A 41 -6.05 -11.38 -13.42
CA VAL A 41 -5.25 -11.01 -12.25
C VAL A 41 -6.06 -10.13 -11.30
N MET A 42 -6.15 -10.53 -10.03
CA MET A 42 -6.80 -9.75 -8.98
C MET A 42 -5.85 -8.66 -8.44
N ILE A 43 -6.25 -7.40 -8.57
CA ILE A 43 -5.43 -6.22 -8.20
C ILE A 43 -6.22 -5.34 -7.22
N PRO A 44 -5.64 -4.90 -6.08
CA PRO A 44 -6.25 -3.87 -5.24
C PRO A 44 -6.21 -2.54 -6.00
N THR A 45 -7.37 -2.03 -6.41
CA THR A 45 -7.41 -0.79 -7.22
C THR A 45 -7.37 0.47 -6.37
N GLU A 46 -7.52 0.34 -5.05
CA GLU A 46 -7.32 1.44 -4.11
C GLU A 46 -6.30 1.04 -3.06
N VAL A 47 -5.33 1.93 -2.83
CA VAL A 47 -4.30 1.73 -1.82
C VAL A 47 -4.01 3.00 -1.03
N ASP A 48 -3.93 2.86 0.29
CA ASP A 48 -3.58 3.95 1.20
C ASP A 48 -2.24 3.68 1.87
N PHE A 49 -1.40 4.71 1.90
CA PHE A 49 -0.05 4.66 2.42
C PHE A 49 -0.03 5.33 3.79
N VAL A 50 0.18 4.52 4.84
CA VAL A 50 0.08 4.96 6.23
C VAL A 50 1.41 4.80 6.94
N TRP A 51 1.95 5.89 7.49
CA TRP A 51 3.02 5.84 8.47
C TRP A 51 2.44 5.59 9.86
N ASN A 52 2.87 4.54 10.54
CA ASN A 52 2.43 4.25 11.91
C ASN A 52 3.46 4.84 12.89
N LEU A 53 3.25 6.09 13.30
CA LEU A 53 4.19 6.84 14.15
C LEU A 53 3.76 6.77 15.62
N ASP A 54 4.69 7.08 16.53
CA ASP A 54 4.40 7.08 17.98
C ASP A 54 3.24 8.01 18.38
N LYS A 55 3.01 9.06 17.58
CA LYS A 55 1.91 10.03 17.80
C LYS A 55 0.58 9.60 17.18
N GLY A 56 0.58 8.48 16.45
CA GLY A 56 -0.55 7.97 15.70
C GLY A 56 -0.25 7.78 14.22
N ASP A 57 -1.25 7.28 13.52
CA ASP A 57 -1.19 7.00 12.11
C ASP A 57 -1.25 8.28 11.28
N PHE A 58 -0.36 8.38 10.31
CA PHE A 58 -0.30 9.47 9.35
C PHE A 58 -0.43 8.91 7.94
N GLU A 59 -1.62 9.04 7.38
CA GLU A 59 -1.90 8.73 5.98
C GLU A 59 -1.36 9.85 5.10
N TYR A 60 -0.42 9.52 4.22
CA TYR A 60 0.28 10.53 3.40
C TYR A 60 0.06 10.34 1.90
N GLY A 61 -0.62 9.27 1.49
CA GLY A 61 -0.94 9.03 0.09
C GLY A 61 -2.14 8.10 -0.04
N GLN A 62 -3.08 8.51 -0.88
CA GLN A 62 -4.19 7.70 -1.34
C GLN A 62 -4.06 7.57 -2.85
N PHE A 63 -4.07 6.35 -3.37
CA PHE A 63 -3.90 6.09 -4.79
C PHE A 63 -5.06 5.23 -5.29
N ARG A 64 -5.53 5.57 -6.50
CA ARG A 64 -6.51 4.78 -7.23
C ARG A 64 -5.93 4.41 -8.58
N ILE A 65 -5.92 3.12 -8.87
CA ILE A 65 -5.57 2.58 -10.19
C ILE A 65 -6.78 2.83 -11.11
N THR A 66 -6.55 3.58 -12.19
CA THR A 66 -7.59 3.90 -13.18
C THR A 66 -7.54 2.99 -14.39
N ASP A 67 -6.37 2.44 -14.71
CA ASP A 67 -6.15 1.59 -15.86
C ASP A 67 -4.94 0.67 -15.64
N VAL A 68 -4.92 -0.48 -16.32
CA VAL A 68 -3.84 -1.48 -16.25
C VAL A 68 -3.56 -1.96 -17.67
N GLU A 69 -2.33 -1.76 -18.14
CA GLU A 69 -1.86 -2.22 -19.45
C GLU A 69 -0.73 -3.25 -19.27
N TYR A 70 -0.88 -4.41 -19.90
CA TYR A 70 0.14 -5.47 -19.89
C TYR A 70 0.95 -5.42 -21.18
N HIS A 71 2.27 -5.30 -21.05
CA HIS A 71 3.19 -5.38 -22.18
C HIS A 71 3.90 -6.75 -22.15
N TYR A 72 3.72 -7.52 -23.22
CA TYR A 72 4.38 -8.81 -23.43
C TYR A 72 5.41 -8.66 -24.57
N GLU A 73 6.60 -9.27 -24.42
CA GLU A 73 7.61 -9.40 -25.48
C GLU A 73 7.30 -10.57 -26.44
#